data_AF-A0A1F6ESR3-F1
#
_entry.id   AF-A0A1F6ESR3-F1
#
_cell.length_a   1.000
_cell.length_b   1.000
_cell.length_c   1.000
_cell.angle_alpha   90.00
_cell.angle_beta   90.00
_cell.angle_gamma   90.00
#
_symmetry.space_group_name_H-M   'P 1'
#
loop_
_entity.id
_entity.type
_entity.pdbx_description
1 polymer ?
#
loop_
_entity_poly.entity_id
_entity_poly.type
_entity_poly.pdbx_seq_one_letter_code
_entity_poly.pdbx_strand_id
1 'polypeptide(L)'
;MSRTLARAGIAVALLLAPTLALAAADDVTLTTDAVISVNGITLNVSGSSATIESITVNATDFSITLLSGSTFEVTAPDLNRLSASANTGAAEFVCSASQSLVRYSPSTTQTITITPSATLCSTDTSSTSGGSTSSSGSSSGGGGSATPATPAVPATATTPAVPATPAVPATPAKSASGLSATQIQSILDVLASFNADIAVIAKVKASLEGTVTAGSVTSTAVSVFKANLTVGSLGSEVKALQEFLNAKGYTVSTSGAGSPGNETTKFGSLTKAALIKYQKAKGITPAVGYFGAKTRAAVNSGS
;
A
#
# COMPACT_ATOMS: atom_id res chain seq x y z
N MET A 1 -6.21 -69.86 63.16
CA MET A 1 -6.55 -69.22 61.87
C MET A 1 -7.40 -67.99 62.23
N SER A 2 -6.83 -66.90 62.74
CA SER A 2 -6.14 -65.81 61.99
C SER A 2 -7.08 -65.14 60.98
N ARG A 3 -7.32 -63.83 60.91
CA ARG A 3 -7.01 -62.62 61.70
C ARG A 3 -7.60 -61.44 60.89
N THR A 4 -8.34 -60.53 61.53
CA THR A 4 -8.36 -59.06 61.34
C THR A 4 -8.73 -58.36 59.99
N LEU A 5 -9.42 -57.21 60.17
CA LEU A 5 -9.31 -55.89 59.49
C LEU A 5 -10.44 -55.44 58.55
N ALA A 6 -11.20 -54.46 59.06
CA ALA A 6 -11.88 -53.42 58.30
C ALA A 6 -10.90 -52.64 57.41
N ARG A 7 -11.35 -52.21 56.22
CA ARG A 7 -10.81 -51.04 55.51
C ARG A 7 -11.90 -50.38 54.66
N ALA A 8 -12.06 -49.10 54.91
CA ALA A 8 -12.89 -48.16 54.17
C ALA A 8 -12.54 -48.18 52.67
N GLY A 9 -13.53 -48.40 51.83
CA GLY A 9 -13.47 -48.08 50.40
C GLY A 9 -14.10 -46.71 50.20
N ILE A 10 -13.29 -45.66 50.33
CA ILE A 10 -13.65 -44.32 49.85
C ILE A 10 -13.81 -44.47 48.32
N ALA A 11 -15.06 -44.51 47.85
CA ALA A 11 -15.34 -44.30 46.45
C ALA A 11 -15.05 -42.83 46.15
N VAL A 12 -13.78 -42.53 45.84
CA VAL A 12 -13.40 -41.32 45.11
C VAL A 12 -14.06 -41.46 43.75
N ALA A 13 -15.28 -40.95 43.63
CA ALA A 13 -15.89 -40.69 42.34
C ALA A 13 -15.01 -39.63 41.67
N LEU A 14 -14.06 -40.12 40.88
CA LEU A 14 -13.22 -39.34 39.99
C LEU A 14 -14.18 -38.59 39.06
N LEU A 15 -14.47 -37.33 39.39
CA LEU A 15 -15.17 -36.40 38.51
C LEU A 15 -14.35 -36.35 37.21
N LEU A 16 -14.80 -37.09 36.20
CA LEU A 16 -14.53 -36.77 34.80
C LEU A 16 -15.22 -35.44 34.51
N ALA A 17 -14.65 -34.35 35.02
CA ALA A 17 -14.87 -33.06 34.42
C ALA A 17 -14.24 -33.14 33.02
N PRO A 18 -14.97 -32.85 31.93
CA PRO A 18 -14.33 -32.64 30.65
C PRO A 18 -13.32 -31.53 30.87
N THR A 19 -12.04 -31.83 30.68
CA THR A 19 -11.01 -30.80 30.60
C THR A 19 -11.38 -29.94 29.40
N LEU A 20 -12.06 -28.81 29.64
CA LEU A 20 -12.11 -27.74 28.66
C LEU A 20 -10.66 -27.33 28.47
N ALA A 21 -10.05 -27.82 27.41
CA ALA A 21 -8.86 -27.21 26.86
C ALA A 21 -9.29 -25.81 26.44
N LEU A 22 -9.06 -24.82 27.30
CA LEU A 22 -8.89 -23.46 26.83
C LEU A 22 -7.68 -23.52 25.92
N ALA A 23 -7.92 -23.60 24.61
CA ALA A 23 -6.91 -23.18 23.66
C ALA A 23 -6.53 -21.77 24.09
N ALA A 24 -5.31 -21.60 24.60
CA ALA A 24 -4.69 -20.29 24.60
C ALA A 24 -4.67 -19.91 23.12
N ALA A 25 -5.59 -19.04 22.71
CA ALA A 25 -5.45 -18.36 21.44
C ALA A 25 -4.08 -17.69 21.52
N ASP A 26 -3.18 -18.06 20.62
CA ASP A 26 -1.94 -17.33 20.42
C ASP A 26 -2.36 -15.93 19.95
N ASP A 27 -2.57 -15.02 20.90
CA ASP A 27 -2.99 -13.66 20.64
C ASP A 27 -1.92 -13.00 19.77
N VAL A 28 -2.29 -12.71 18.52
CA VAL A 28 -1.40 -12.05 17.58
C VAL A 28 -1.39 -10.57 17.91
N THR A 29 -0.21 -10.04 18.25
CA THR A 29 -0.01 -8.61 18.51
C THR A 29 0.59 -7.93 17.29
N LEU A 30 -0.06 -6.87 16.82
CA LEU A 30 0.52 -5.98 15.80
C LEU A 30 1.60 -5.11 16.45
N THR A 31 2.86 -5.42 16.17
CA THR A 31 4.00 -4.62 16.64
C THR A 31 4.46 -3.58 15.62
N THR A 32 4.06 -3.74 14.35
CA THR A 32 4.40 -2.87 13.23
C THR A 32 3.19 -2.71 12.30
N ASP A 33 3.18 -1.63 11.52
CA ASP A 33 2.19 -1.42 10.48
C ASP A 33 2.26 -2.54 9.43
N ALA A 34 1.10 -3.06 9.04
CA ALA A 34 0.93 -4.05 8.00
C ALA A 34 0.26 -3.41 6.78
N VAL A 35 0.74 -3.70 5.57
CA VAL A 35 0.12 -3.23 4.33
C VAL A 35 -0.69 -4.36 3.72
N ILE A 36 -1.97 -4.12 3.49
CA ILE A 36 -2.90 -5.07 2.86
C ILE A 36 -3.51 -4.46 1.61
N SER A 37 -3.88 -5.29 0.63
CA SER A 37 -4.61 -4.85 -0.55
C SER A 37 -5.97 -5.53 -0.63
N VAL A 38 -7.03 -4.73 -0.70
CA VAL A 38 -8.42 -5.17 -0.73
C VAL A 38 -9.16 -4.37 -1.77
N ASN A 39 -9.95 -5.03 -2.64
CA ASN A 39 -10.62 -4.38 -3.78
C ASN A 39 -9.65 -3.61 -4.71
N GLY A 40 -8.37 -4.02 -4.76
CA GLY A 40 -7.31 -3.32 -5.51
C GLY A 40 -6.83 -2.01 -4.88
N ILE A 41 -7.25 -1.71 -3.64
CA ILE A 41 -6.87 -0.51 -2.88
C ILE A 41 -5.84 -0.91 -1.83
N THR A 42 -4.78 -0.12 -1.69
CA THR A 42 -3.75 -0.33 -0.66
C THR A 42 -4.20 0.30 0.65
N LEU A 43 -4.13 -0.48 1.73
CA LEU A 43 -4.48 -0.07 3.08
C LEU A 43 -3.31 -0.31 4.03
N ASN A 44 -3.06 0.64 4.90
CA ASN A 44 -2.11 0.54 5.99
C ASN A 44 -2.89 0.24 7.27
N VAL A 45 -2.67 -0.93 7.85
CA VAL A 45 -3.27 -1.37 9.12
C VAL A 45 -2.23 -1.20 10.22
N SER A 46 -2.52 -0.38 11.21
CA SER A 46 -1.69 -0.17 12.39
C SER A 46 -2.48 -0.50 13.65
N GLY A 47 -1.76 -0.80 14.72
CA GLY A 47 -2.38 -1.17 15.99
C GLY A 47 -1.31 -1.57 16.98
N SER A 48 -0.48 -0.60 17.42
CA SER A 48 0.79 -0.82 18.12
C SER A 48 0.73 -1.62 19.44
N SER A 49 -0.43 -2.16 19.82
CA SER A 49 -0.62 -3.18 20.86
C SER A 49 -1.98 -3.89 20.70
N ALA A 50 -2.53 -3.92 19.49
CA ALA A 50 -3.82 -4.55 19.23
C ALA A 50 -3.66 -6.07 19.35
N THR A 51 -4.40 -6.68 20.28
CA THR A 51 -4.58 -8.13 20.31
C THR A 51 -5.72 -8.50 19.37
N ILE A 52 -5.39 -9.31 18.38
CA ILE A 52 -6.29 -9.73 17.31
C ILE A 52 -6.50 -11.23 17.42
N GLU A 53 -7.77 -11.63 17.40
CA GLU A 53 -8.17 -13.04 17.42
C GLU A 53 -8.18 -13.63 16.00
N SER A 54 -8.62 -12.86 15.00
CA SER A 54 -8.57 -13.28 13.60
C SER A 54 -8.61 -12.12 12.62
N ILE A 55 -7.97 -12.30 11.46
CA ILE A 55 -8.08 -11.42 10.28
C ILE A 55 -8.48 -12.29 9.10
N THR A 56 -9.56 -11.92 8.43
CA THR A 56 -9.95 -12.54 7.15
C THR A 56 -9.92 -11.49 6.07
N VAL A 57 -9.13 -11.71 5.01
CA VAL A 57 -9.06 -10.81 3.85
C VAL A 57 -9.80 -11.44 2.69
N ASN A 58 -10.89 -10.79 2.24
CA ASN A 58 -11.63 -11.19 1.06
C ASN A 58 -11.26 -10.29 -0.13
N ALA A 59 -11.87 -10.56 -1.28
CA ALA A 59 -11.64 -9.77 -2.49
C ALA A 59 -12.09 -8.31 -2.36
N THR A 60 -13.18 -8.05 -1.64
CA THR A 60 -13.85 -6.73 -1.59
C THR A 60 -13.78 -6.04 -0.23
N ASP A 61 -13.57 -6.81 0.83
CA ASP A 61 -13.53 -6.35 2.21
C ASP A 61 -12.54 -7.19 3.02
N PHE A 62 -12.27 -6.77 4.24
CA PHE A 62 -11.59 -7.60 5.23
C PHE A 62 -12.28 -7.46 6.58
N SER A 63 -12.27 -8.53 7.37
CA SER A 63 -12.82 -8.54 8.72
C SER A 63 -11.72 -8.82 9.74
N ILE A 64 -11.81 -8.12 10.86
CA ILE A 64 -10.91 -8.30 12.00
C ILE A 64 -11.74 -8.52 13.25
N THR A 65 -11.41 -9.56 14.01
CA THR A 65 -11.94 -9.79 15.36
C THR A 65 -10.94 -9.31 16.39
N LEU A 66 -11.30 -8.29 17.15
CA LEU A 66 -10.46 -7.71 18.20
C LEU A 66 -11.01 -8.01 19.58
N LEU A 67 -10.11 -8.20 20.53
CA LEU A 67 -10.43 -8.29 21.95
C LEU A 67 -10.81 -6.92 22.53
N SER A 68 -11.49 -6.94 23.67
CA SER A 68 -11.88 -5.73 24.41
C SER A 68 -10.65 -4.88 24.77
N GLY A 69 -10.71 -3.57 24.52
CA GLY A 69 -9.66 -2.62 24.90
C GLY A 69 -8.49 -2.52 23.92
N SER A 70 -8.48 -3.32 22.86
CA SER A 70 -7.52 -3.19 21.75
C SER A 70 -7.92 -2.04 20.82
N THR A 71 -6.95 -1.32 20.27
CA THR A 71 -7.20 -0.27 19.27
C THR A 71 -6.49 -0.60 17.98
N PHE A 72 -7.22 -0.59 16.87
CA PHE A 72 -6.63 -0.66 15.54
C PHE A 72 -6.99 0.58 14.73
N GLU A 73 -6.14 0.86 13.74
CA GLU A 73 -6.34 1.93 12.79
C GLU A 73 -6.05 1.41 11.37
N VAL A 74 -6.86 1.84 10.42
CA VAL A 74 -6.73 1.51 9.00
C VAL A 74 -6.69 2.82 8.24
N THR A 75 -5.62 3.07 7.52
CA THR A 75 -5.45 4.27 6.68
C THR A 75 -5.41 3.88 5.22
N ALA A 76 -6.09 4.65 4.36
CA ALA A 76 -5.98 4.54 2.90
C ALA A 76 -5.12 5.71 2.36
N PRO A 77 -3.86 5.46 1.94
CA PRO A 77 -2.95 6.51 1.47
C PRO A 77 -3.47 7.27 0.24
N ASP A 78 -4.21 6.57 -0.64
CA ASP A 78 -4.78 7.12 -1.86
C ASP A 78 -6.10 7.89 -1.63
N LEU A 79 -6.48 8.12 -0.36
CA LEU A 79 -7.71 8.80 0.07
C LEU A 79 -9.00 8.04 -0.30
N ASN A 80 -8.92 6.74 -0.58
CA ASN A 80 -10.11 5.90 -0.81
C ASN A 80 -11.05 5.92 0.40
N ARG A 81 -12.34 6.09 0.18
CA ARG A 81 -13.35 6.06 1.24
C ARG A 81 -13.37 4.68 1.89
N LEU A 82 -13.32 4.69 3.21
CA LEU A 82 -13.45 3.50 4.03
C LEU A 82 -14.82 3.50 4.69
N SER A 83 -15.47 2.34 4.70
CA SER A 83 -16.71 2.11 5.43
C SER A 83 -16.55 0.89 6.31
N ALA A 84 -17.28 0.83 7.42
CA ALA A 84 -17.32 -0.37 8.25
C ALA A 84 -18.75 -0.85 8.51
N SER A 85 -18.87 -2.12 8.85
CA SER A 85 -20.13 -2.73 9.29
C SER A 85 -20.75 -2.01 10.49
N ALA A 86 -22.09 -2.03 10.58
CA ALA A 86 -22.98 -1.19 11.41
C ALA A 86 -22.78 -1.15 12.94
N ASN A 87 -21.73 -1.78 13.50
CA ASN A 87 -21.33 -1.62 14.89
C ASN A 87 -20.41 -0.40 15.06
N THR A 88 -20.86 0.75 14.57
CA THR A 88 -20.08 1.99 14.45
C THR A 88 -19.86 2.72 15.78
N GLY A 89 -20.47 2.28 16.88
CA GLY A 89 -20.34 2.94 18.19
C GLY A 89 -18.91 2.96 18.75
N ALA A 90 -18.04 2.09 18.23
CA ALA A 90 -16.62 2.02 18.58
C ALA A 90 -15.69 2.42 17.42
N ALA A 91 -16.25 2.86 16.28
CA ALA A 91 -15.51 3.19 15.06
C ALA A 91 -15.52 4.70 14.80
N GLU A 92 -14.33 5.30 14.73
CA GLU A 92 -14.11 6.67 14.30
C GLU A 92 -13.71 6.68 12.82
N PHE A 93 -14.42 7.47 12.02
CA PHE A 93 -14.15 7.61 10.58
C PHE A 93 -13.68 9.03 10.28
N VAL A 94 -12.51 9.14 9.66
CA VAL A 94 -12.02 10.41 9.11
C VAL A 94 -11.92 10.25 7.61
N CYS A 95 -12.61 11.12 6.89
CA CYS A 95 -12.56 11.18 5.43
C CYS A 95 -12.54 12.64 5.01
N SER A 96 -11.36 13.12 4.62
CA SER A 96 -11.07 14.50 4.25
C SER A 96 -10.24 14.56 2.96
N ALA A 97 -9.95 15.78 2.48
CA ALA A 97 -9.10 15.96 1.30
C ALA A 97 -7.62 15.56 1.51
N SER A 98 -7.20 15.27 2.74
CA SER A 98 -5.82 14.90 3.06
C SER A 98 -5.69 13.58 3.84
N GLN A 99 -6.79 13.01 4.33
CA GLN A 99 -6.78 11.81 5.16
C GLN A 99 -8.01 10.92 4.90
N SER A 100 -7.80 9.61 4.86
CA SER A 100 -8.85 8.61 4.92
C SER A 100 -8.43 7.52 5.91
N LEU A 101 -9.04 7.50 7.09
CA LEU A 101 -8.75 6.51 8.12
C LEU A 101 -10.00 6.04 8.87
N VAL A 102 -9.94 4.81 9.36
CA VAL A 102 -10.88 4.22 10.31
C VAL A 102 -10.11 3.78 11.52
N ARG A 103 -10.50 4.28 12.69
CA ARG A 103 -9.96 3.84 13.98
C ARG A 103 -11.04 3.12 14.75
N TYR A 104 -10.73 2.01 15.39
CA TYR A 104 -11.71 1.21 16.10
C TYR A 104 -11.16 0.69 17.42
N SER A 105 -11.96 0.85 18.46
CA SER A 105 -11.61 0.51 19.84
C SER A 105 -12.83 -0.11 20.56
N PRO A 106 -13.05 -1.43 20.46
CA PRO A 106 -14.24 -2.04 21.01
C PRO A 106 -14.13 -2.25 22.53
N SER A 107 -15.25 -2.15 23.23
CA SER A 107 -15.35 -2.42 24.67
C SER A 107 -15.53 -3.90 25.02
N THR A 108 -15.86 -4.73 24.03
CA THR A 108 -16.03 -6.19 24.11
C THR A 108 -15.41 -6.84 22.87
N THR A 109 -15.10 -8.14 22.92
CA THR A 109 -14.58 -8.85 21.74
C THR A 109 -15.60 -8.81 20.61
N GLN A 110 -15.22 -8.22 19.47
CA GLN A 110 -16.12 -8.02 18.33
C GLN A 110 -15.40 -8.09 17.00
N THR A 111 -16.13 -8.54 15.99
CA THR A 111 -15.70 -8.54 14.59
C THR A 111 -16.21 -7.29 13.88
N ILE A 112 -15.31 -6.58 13.22
CA ILE A 112 -15.63 -5.45 12.34
C ILE A 112 -15.17 -5.77 10.93
N THR A 113 -16.03 -5.48 9.96
CA THR A 113 -15.71 -5.61 8.54
C THR A 113 -15.47 -4.23 7.97
N ILE A 114 -14.33 -4.04 7.31
CA ILE A 114 -13.94 -2.80 6.63
C ILE A 114 -14.04 -3.02 5.13
N THR A 115 -14.79 -2.15 4.47
CA THR A 115 -15.00 -2.18 3.01
C THR A 115 -14.44 -0.88 2.41
N PRO A 116 -13.30 -0.96 1.69
CA PRO A 116 -12.76 0.18 0.96
C PRO A 116 -13.50 0.39 -0.38
N SER A 117 -13.65 1.67 -0.76
CA SER A 117 -14.32 2.10 -1.99
C SER A 117 -13.36 2.85 -2.91
N ALA A 118 -13.55 2.68 -4.23
CA ALA A 118 -12.82 3.44 -5.25
C ALA A 118 -13.16 4.95 -5.22
N THR A 119 -14.24 5.34 -4.54
CA THR A 119 -14.60 6.74 -4.31
C THR A 119 -13.58 7.40 -3.40
N LEU A 120 -13.00 8.51 -3.82
CA LEU A 120 -12.05 9.27 -3.00
C LEU A 120 -12.77 10.16 -1.97
N CYS A 121 -12.11 10.38 -0.86
CA CYS A 121 -12.44 11.43 0.09
C CYS A 121 -12.17 12.79 -0.56
N SER A 122 -13.19 13.63 -0.61
CA SER A 122 -13.13 15.01 -1.10
C SER A 122 -13.95 15.87 -0.15
N THR A 123 -13.67 17.17 -0.09
CA THR A 123 -14.31 18.13 0.82
C THR A 123 -15.82 18.19 0.60
N ASP A 124 -16.56 17.26 1.20
CA ASP A 124 -17.76 17.54 1.96
C ASP A 124 -18.17 16.29 2.75
N THR A 125 -18.07 16.44 4.07
CA THR A 125 -18.93 15.88 5.10
C THR A 125 -19.34 14.39 4.99
N SER A 126 -18.63 13.55 5.74
CA SER A 126 -19.28 12.47 6.50
C SER A 126 -18.54 12.22 7.81
N SER A 127 -18.48 13.23 8.67
CA SER A 127 -18.71 12.96 10.09
C SER A 127 -20.21 12.69 10.23
N THR A 128 -20.58 11.42 10.30
CA THR A 128 -21.92 11.06 10.77
C THR A 128 -21.95 11.30 12.28
N SER A 129 -22.17 12.54 12.67
CA SER A 129 -22.93 12.86 13.89
C SER A 129 -24.18 13.57 13.42
N GLY A 130 -25.32 12.91 13.54
CA GLY A 130 -26.62 13.53 13.26
C GLY A 130 -26.78 14.82 14.07
N GLY A 131 -27.25 15.87 13.41
CA GLY A 131 -27.50 17.16 14.05
C GLY A 131 -27.61 18.29 13.04
N SER A 132 -28.79 18.44 12.44
CA SER A 132 -29.18 19.61 11.67
C SER A 132 -29.07 20.88 12.51
N THR A 133 -28.57 21.97 11.95
CA THR A 133 -29.31 23.24 11.84
C THR A 133 -28.53 24.21 10.93
N SER A 134 -29.26 24.79 9.98
CA SER A 134 -29.15 26.15 9.41
C SER A 134 -27.92 26.98 9.83
N SER A 135 -27.28 27.77 8.96
CA SER A 135 -27.92 28.92 8.29
C SER A 135 -26.92 29.59 7.34
N SER A 136 -27.47 30.08 6.23
CA SER A 136 -27.07 31.22 5.41
C SER A 136 -26.02 32.21 5.95
N GLY A 137 -25.19 32.73 5.04
CA GLY A 137 -24.55 34.04 5.23
C GLY A 137 -23.49 34.40 4.19
N SER A 138 -23.91 34.84 3.01
CA SER A 138 -23.08 35.69 2.13
C SER A 138 -23.00 37.10 2.72
N SER A 139 -21.85 37.78 2.72
CA SER A 139 -21.81 39.24 2.56
C SER A 139 -20.43 39.82 2.25
N SER A 140 -20.47 40.79 1.35
CA SER A 140 -19.47 41.68 0.75
C SER A 140 -19.26 43.00 1.50
N GLY A 141 -18.17 43.73 1.17
CA GLY A 141 -17.99 45.19 1.34
C GLY A 141 -17.38 45.61 2.70
N GLY A 142 -16.53 46.63 2.86
CA GLY A 142 -16.14 47.76 2.01
C GLY A 142 -16.14 49.05 2.87
N GLY A 143 -15.03 49.80 2.91
CA GLY A 143 -14.87 51.11 3.60
C GLY A 143 -14.05 51.00 4.89
N GLY A 144 -12.96 51.74 5.13
CA GLY A 144 -12.57 53.07 4.68
C GLY A 144 -12.44 53.95 5.92
N SER A 145 -11.25 54.03 6.52
CA SER A 145 -10.93 55.07 7.51
C SER A 145 -9.42 55.31 7.57
N ALA A 146 -9.06 56.57 7.39
CA ALA A 146 -7.70 57.06 7.21
C ALA A 146 -7.03 57.46 8.55
N THR A 147 -5.73 57.77 8.44
CA THR A 147 -4.81 58.48 9.37
C THR A 147 -3.89 57.59 10.22
N PRO A 148 -2.71 58.09 10.66
CA PRO A 148 -1.71 58.93 9.98
C PRO A 148 -0.30 58.27 9.97
N ALA A 149 0.61 58.84 9.17
CA ALA A 149 1.99 58.34 8.97
C ALA A 149 2.79 58.26 10.28
N THR A 150 3.26 57.04 10.60
CA THR A 150 4.22 56.79 11.70
C THR A 150 5.64 57.02 11.18
N PRO A 151 6.53 57.70 11.94
CA PRO A 151 7.92 57.97 11.54
C PRO A 151 8.72 56.70 11.21
N ALA A 152 9.64 56.83 10.24
CA ALA A 152 10.53 55.76 9.82
C ALA A 152 11.41 55.28 11.00
N VAL A 153 11.24 54.01 11.37
CA VAL A 153 12.12 53.29 12.31
C VAL A 153 13.42 52.96 11.58
N PRO A 154 14.61 53.25 12.16
CA PRO A 154 15.90 52.88 11.59
C PRO A 154 16.01 51.38 11.29
N ALA A 155 16.61 51.03 10.15
CA ALA A 155 16.81 49.65 9.73
C ALA A 155 17.61 48.86 10.78
N THR A 156 16.99 47.83 11.34
CA THR A 156 17.67 46.86 12.20
C THR A 156 18.59 46.01 11.32
N ALA A 157 19.86 45.90 11.72
CA ALA A 157 20.86 45.12 11.01
C ALA A 157 20.41 43.66 10.84
N THR A 158 20.44 43.17 9.60
CA THR A 158 20.18 41.79 9.26
C THR A 158 21.21 40.88 9.91
N THR A 159 20.75 39.98 10.78
CA THR A 159 21.55 38.91 11.34
C THR A 159 22.10 38.03 10.19
N PRO A 160 23.41 37.74 10.14
CA PRO A 160 23.97 36.82 9.15
C PRO A 160 23.27 35.46 9.19
N ALA A 161 22.95 34.91 8.02
CA ALA A 161 22.36 33.60 7.89
C ALA A 161 23.26 32.53 8.51
N VAL A 162 22.69 31.72 9.41
CA VAL A 162 23.34 30.53 9.97
C VAL A 162 23.67 29.59 8.81
N PRO A 163 24.94 29.16 8.64
CA PRO A 163 25.31 28.16 7.65
C PRO A 163 24.49 26.88 7.87
N ALA A 164 23.87 26.36 6.79
CA ALA A 164 23.16 25.10 6.83
C ALA A 164 24.09 23.99 7.35
N THR A 165 23.66 23.28 8.39
CA THR A 165 24.33 22.08 8.89
C THR A 165 24.46 21.08 7.74
N PRO A 166 25.68 20.57 7.44
CA PRO A 166 25.87 19.56 6.41
C PRO A 166 24.94 18.36 6.67
N ALA A 167 24.18 17.96 5.65
CA ALA A 167 23.35 16.77 5.70
C ALA A 167 24.26 15.56 6.00
N VAL A 168 23.98 14.87 7.11
CA VAL A 168 24.62 13.59 7.44
C VAL A 168 24.32 12.62 6.29
N PRO A 169 25.32 11.96 5.69
CA PRO A 169 25.10 10.94 4.66
C PRO A 169 24.13 9.89 5.17
N ALA A 170 23.10 9.58 4.36
CA ALA A 170 22.13 8.54 4.67
C ALA A 170 22.86 7.22 4.94
N THR A 171 22.74 6.73 6.17
CA THR A 171 23.20 5.41 6.58
C THR A 171 22.56 4.38 5.63
N PRO A 172 23.34 3.46 5.00
CA PRO A 172 22.79 2.45 4.11
C PRO A 172 21.67 1.66 4.78
N ALA A 173 20.53 1.54 4.08
CA ALA A 173 19.38 0.77 4.54
C ALA A 173 19.80 -0.66 4.90
N LYS A 174 19.59 -1.04 6.16
CA LYS A 174 19.81 -2.38 6.68
C LYS A 174 18.87 -3.36 5.97
N SER A 175 19.42 -4.34 5.25
CA SER A 175 18.67 -5.45 4.66
C SER A 175 17.81 -6.17 5.71
N ALA A 176 16.56 -6.45 5.36
CA ALA A 176 15.48 -6.87 6.27
C ALA A 176 15.65 -8.28 6.89
N SER A 177 16.75 -9.00 6.63
CA SER A 177 16.97 -10.40 7.03
C SER A 177 18.09 -10.61 8.05
N GLY A 178 18.86 -9.58 8.42
CA GLY A 178 19.93 -9.70 9.41
C GLY A 178 21.15 -10.53 8.97
N LEU A 179 21.18 -11.01 7.71
CA LEU A 179 22.30 -11.73 7.12
C LEU A 179 23.33 -10.77 6.51
N SER A 180 24.62 -11.08 6.62
CA SER A 180 25.66 -10.33 5.92
C SER A 180 25.67 -10.65 4.42
N ALA A 181 26.12 -9.71 3.60
CA ALA A 181 26.27 -9.92 2.15
C ALA A 181 27.17 -11.14 1.81
N THR A 182 28.15 -11.43 2.66
CA THR A 182 29.01 -12.61 2.55
C THR A 182 28.28 -13.92 2.83
N GLN A 183 27.36 -13.95 3.81
CA GLN A 183 26.53 -15.12 4.09
C GLN A 183 25.55 -15.40 2.96
N ILE A 184 24.98 -14.35 2.36
CA ILE A 184 24.10 -14.47 1.19
C ILE A 184 24.89 -15.06 0.01
N GLN A 185 26.12 -14.59 -0.25
CA GLN A 185 26.95 -15.12 -1.33
C GLN A 185 27.25 -16.61 -1.15
N SER A 186 27.57 -17.06 0.08
CA SER A 186 27.78 -18.49 0.35
C SER A 186 26.55 -19.35 0.06
N ILE A 187 25.34 -18.84 0.33
CA ILE A 187 24.08 -19.56 0.03
C ILE A 187 23.87 -19.65 -1.50
N LEU A 188 24.16 -18.58 -2.23
CA LEU A 188 24.04 -18.56 -3.69
C LEU A 188 25.05 -19.49 -4.36
N ASP A 189 26.28 -19.55 -3.85
CA ASP A 189 27.33 -20.44 -4.36
C ASP A 189 26.98 -21.92 -4.12
N VAL A 190 26.35 -22.24 -2.99
CA VAL A 190 25.83 -23.60 -2.73
C VAL A 190 24.72 -23.95 -3.71
N LEU A 191 23.79 -23.03 -4.03
CA LEU A 191 22.74 -23.27 -5.03
C LEU A 191 23.31 -23.45 -6.44
N ALA A 192 24.31 -22.65 -6.80
CA ALA A 192 25.01 -22.78 -8.07
C ALA A 192 25.75 -24.12 -8.19
N SER A 193 26.28 -24.65 -7.07
CA SER A 193 26.94 -25.96 -7.05
C SER A 193 26.00 -27.15 -7.32
N PHE A 194 24.70 -26.95 -7.12
CA PHE A 194 23.64 -27.92 -7.49
C PHE A 194 23.08 -27.71 -8.90
N ASN A 195 23.72 -26.87 -9.73
CA ASN A 195 23.21 -26.49 -11.06
C ASN A 195 21.78 -25.91 -11.02
N ALA A 196 21.40 -25.21 -9.94
CA ALA A 196 20.12 -24.55 -9.86
C ALA A 196 19.97 -23.50 -10.99
N ASP A 197 18.75 -23.39 -11.54
CA ASP A 197 18.45 -22.44 -12.61
C ASP A 197 18.71 -20.99 -12.15
N ILE A 198 19.27 -20.18 -13.05
CA ILE A 198 19.62 -18.78 -12.80
C ILE A 198 18.41 -17.96 -12.31
N ALA A 199 17.20 -18.27 -12.80
CA ALA A 199 15.97 -17.61 -12.37
C ALA A 199 15.56 -17.99 -10.94
N VAL A 200 15.89 -19.21 -10.49
CA VAL A 200 15.64 -19.66 -9.11
C VAL A 200 16.64 -19.02 -8.17
N ILE A 201 17.92 -18.97 -8.54
CA ILE A 201 18.98 -18.29 -7.78
C ILE A 201 18.62 -16.80 -7.60
N ALA A 202 18.09 -16.14 -8.64
CA ALA A 202 17.63 -14.75 -8.56
C ALA A 202 16.47 -14.53 -7.58
N LYS A 203 15.48 -15.44 -7.56
CA LYS A 203 14.34 -15.37 -6.62
C LYS A 203 14.78 -15.58 -5.17
N VAL A 204 15.71 -16.52 -4.93
CA VAL A 204 16.26 -16.78 -3.60
C VAL A 204 17.10 -15.60 -3.12
N LYS A 205 17.95 -15.01 -3.98
CA LYS A 205 18.70 -13.78 -3.68
C LYS A 205 17.78 -12.63 -3.26
N ALA A 206 16.72 -12.38 -4.04
CA ALA A 206 15.75 -11.33 -3.74
C ALA A 206 15.02 -11.57 -2.40
N SER A 207 14.70 -12.83 -2.09
CA SER A 207 14.12 -13.18 -0.80
C SER A 207 15.09 -12.98 0.38
N LEU A 208 16.39 -13.24 0.17
CA LEU A 208 17.42 -13.20 1.22
C LEU A 208 17.97 -11.80 1.50
N GLU A 209 18.06 -10.93 0.49
CA GLU A 209 18.58 -9.57 0.67
C GLU A 209 17.58 -8.64 1.37
N GLY A 210 16.34 -9.10 1.61
CA GLY A 210 15.27 -8.28 2.16
C GLY A 210 14.98 -7.04 1.31
N THR A 211 15.56 -7.01 0.12
CA THR A 211 15.22 -6.09 -0.92
C THR A 211 13.90 -6.61 -1.45
N VAL A 212 12.82 -5.97 -0.99
CA VAL A 212 11.81 -5.54 -1.95
C VAL A 212 12.54 -4.63 -2.94
N THR A 213 13.37 -5.22 -3.81
CA THR A 213 13.57 -4.67 -5.12
C THR A 213 12.14 -4.40 -5.57
N ALA A 214 11.86 -3.18 -5.99
CA ALA A 214 10.74 -2.90 -6.87
C ALA A 214 10.97 -3.66 -8.20
N GLY A 215 11.24 -4.96 -8.12
CA GLY A 215 11.05 -5.95 -9.14
C GLY A 215 9.55 -6.07 -9.19
N SER A 216 9.00 -5.20 -10.03
CA SER A 216 7.79 -5.42 -10.80
C SER A 216 7.32 -6.86 -10.62
N VAL A 217 6.41 -7.05 -9.65
CA VAL A 217 5.51 -8.17 -9.74
C VAL A 217 4.89 -8.00 -11.11
N THR A 218 5.18 -8.94 -12.00
CA THR A 218 4.48 -9.08 -13.27
C THR A 218 3.06 -9.53 -12.90
N SER A 219 2.32 -8.63 -12.25
CA SER A 219 0.88 -8.65 -12.32
C SER A 219 0.60 -8.18 -13.72
N THR A 220 0.10 -9.10 -14.54
CA THR A 220 -0.63 -8.81 -15.76
C THR A 220 -1.90 -8.02 -15.40
N ALA A 221 -1.76 -6.89 -14.71
CA ALA A 221 -2.75 -5.85 -14.67
C ALA A 221 -2.66 -5.23 -16.07
N VAL A 222 -3.55 -5.71 -16.94
CA VAL A 222 -3.83 -5.13 -18.25
C VAL A 222 -4.00 -3.64 -18.03
N SER A 223 -2.93 -2.88 -18.26
CA SER A 223 -2.93 -1.43 -18.14
C SER A 223 -3.81 -0.93 -19.26
N VAL A 224 -5.11 -0.78 -18.98
CA VAL A 224 -6.05 -0.15 -19.89
C VAL A 224 -5.55 1.26 -20.08
N PHE A 225 -4.84 1.49 -21.19
CA PHE A 225 -4.38 2.83 -21.52
C PHE A 225 -5.61 3.70 -21.67
N LYS A 226 -5.63 4.89 -21.06
CA LYS A 226 -6.77 5.82 -21.11
C LYS A 226 -6.45 7.03 -21.98
N ALA A 227 -5.20 7.49 -21.99
CA ALA A 227 -4.80 8.65 -22.79
C ALA A 227 -4.26 8.26 -24.18
N ASN A 228 -4.17 9.28 -25.03
CA ASN A 228 -3.41 9.18 -26.26
C ASN A 228 -1.97 9.63 -25.97
N LEU A 229 -0.98 8.89 -26.45
CA LEU A 229 0.44 9.20 -26.23
C LEU A 229 1.10 9.60 -27.54
N THR A 230 1.96 10.61 -27.47
CA THR A 230 2.75 11.12 -28.59
C THR A 230 4.18 11.42 -28.15
N VAL A 231 5.05 11.74 -29.10
CA VAL A 231 6.42 12.17 -28.80
C VAL A 231 6.38 13.39 -27.87
N GLY A 232 7.11 13.31 -26.77
CA GLY A 232 7.11 14.33 -25.72
C GLY A 232 6.13 14.07 -24.57
N SER A 233 5.20 13.10 -24.70
CA SER A 233 4.37 12.67 -23.57
C SER A 233 5.24 12.14 -22.43
N LEU A 234 4.85 12.48 -21.20
CA LEU A 234 5.49 12.03 -19.97
C LEU A 234 4.46 11.34 -19.07
N GLY A 235 4.89 10.36 -18.28
CA GLY A 235 4.08 9.76 -17.23
C GLY A 235 4.13 8.23 -17.18
N SER A 236 3.35 7.66 -16.27
CA SER A 236 3.26 6.22 -16.04
C SER A 236 2.70 5.45 -17.24
N GLU A 237 1.76 6.04 -18.00
CA GLU A 237 1.24 5.40 -19.22
C GLU A 237 2.32 5.23 -20.30
N VAL A 238 3.29 6.14 -20.37
CA VAL A 238 4.41 5.99 -21.31
C VAL A 238 5.33 4.85 -20.91
N LYS A 239 5.57 4.70 -19.59
CA LYS A 239 6.33 3.58 -19.06
C LYS A 239 5.64 2.25 -19.37
N ALA A 240 4.34 2.16 -19.09
CA ALA A 240 3.53 0.98 -19.40
C ALA A 240 3.52 0.64 -20.90
N LEU A 241 3.51 1.66 -21.79
CA LEU A 241 3.62 1.44 -23.22
C LEU A 241 4.99 0.84 -23.60
N GLN A 242 6.07 1.33 -22.99
CA GLN A 242 7.42 0.79 -23.24
C GLN A 242 7.53 -0.66 -22.75
N GLU A 243 6.98 -0.97 -21.58
CA GLU A 243 6.92 -2.33 -21.03
C GLU A 243 6.14 -3.26 -21.96
N PHE A 244 4.96 -2.82 -22.44
CA PHE A 244 4.15 -3.58 -23.40
C PHE A 244 4.89 -3.84 -24.72
N LEU A 245 5.54 -2.82 -25.27
CA LEU A 245 6.29 -2.94 -26.53
C LEU A 245 7.47 -3.91 -26.37
N ASN A 246 8.25 -3.77 -25.28
CA ASN A 246 9.35 -4.67 -24.95
C ASN A 246 8.85 -6.12 -24.77
N ALA A 247 7.75 -6.33 -24.05
CA ALA A 247 7.17 -7.65 -23.81
C ALA A 247 6.65 -8.33 -25.08
N LYS A 248 6.11 -7.56 -26.04
CA LYS A 248 5.64 -8.07 -27.34
C LYS A 248 6.76 -8.23 -28.38
N GLY A 249 8.02 -8.02 -28.01
CA GLY A 249 9.19 -8.15 -28.89
C GLY A 249 9.50 -6.92 -29.74
N TYR A 250 8.80 -5.80 -29.51
CA TYR A 250 9.08 -4.51 -30.14
C TYR A 250 9.99 -3.69 -29.23
N THR A 251 11.21 -4.17 -29.04
CA THR A 251 12.18 -3.57 -28.11
C THR A 251 12.42 -2.09 -28.41
N VAL A 252 12.23 -1.23 -27.40
CA VAL A 252 12.44 0.22 -27.49
C VAL A 252 13.93 0.55 -27.51
N SER A 253 14.73 -0.06 -26.63
CA SER A 253 16.19 0.00 -26.65
C SER A 253 16.80 -1.34 -26.25
N THR A 254 17.92 -1.73 -26.83
CA THR A 254 18.64 -2.96 -26.44
C THR A 254 19.43 -2.80 -25.15
N SER A 255 19.78 -1.57 -24.77
CA SER A 255 20.47 -1.23 -23.52
C SER A 255 20.19 0.22 -23.12
N GLY A 256 20.29 0.54 -21.84
CA GLY A 256 20.03 1.88 -21.30
C GLY A 256 18.55 2.25 -21.23
N ALA A 257 18.24 3.55 -21.29
CA ALA A 257 16.89 4.08 -21.16
C ALA A 257 15.91 3.47 -22.18
N GLY A 258 14.83 2.86 -21.70
CA GLY A 258 13.81 2.19 -22.51
C GLY A 258 14.08 0.72 -22.79
N SER A 259 15.20 0.15 -22.33
CA SER A 259 15.45 -1.29 -22.45
C SER A 259 14.56 -2.11 -21.50
N PRO A 260 14.39 -3.42 -21.73
CA PRO A 260 13.60 -4.27 -20.85
C PRO A 260 14.09 -4.18 -19.40
N GLY A 261 13.22 -3.76 -18.49
CA GLY A 261 13.54 -3.52 -17.08
C GLY A 261 14.17 -2.15 -16.78
N ASN A 262 14.38 -1.30 -17.78
CA ASN A 262 14.85 0.07 -17.67
C ASN A 262 13.94 1.05 -18.42
N GLU A 263 12.63 0.79 -18.42
CA GLU A 263 11.64 1.63 -19.08
C GLU A 263 11.57 3.02 -18.47
N THR A 264 11.33 4.01 -19.32
CA THR A 264 11.26 5.41 -18.92
C THR A 264 9.84 5.94 -18.97
N THR A 265 9.58 7.01 -18.24
CA THR A 265 8.31 7.74 -18.30
C THR A 265 8.25 8.72 -19.47
N LYS A 266 9.21 8.71 -20.42
CA LYS A 266 9.30 9.69 -21.52
C LYS A 266 9.14 9.07 -22.89
N PHE A 267 8.23 9.64 -23.69
CA PHE A 267 7.98 9.17 -25.04
C PHE A 267 8.98 9.83 -25.98
N GLY A 268 10.02 9.09 -26.33
CA GLY A 268 11.10 9.56 -27.21
C GLY A 268 10.96 9.07 -28.66
N SER A 269 12.01 9.34 -29.44
CA SER A 269 12.17 8.82 -30.80
C SER A 269 12.26 7.30 -30.83
N LEU A 270 12.89 6.67 -29.83
CA LEU A 270 13.00 5.22 -29.71
C LEU A 270 11.63 4.56 -29.47
N THR A 271 10.85 5.11 -28.52
CA THR A 271 9.48 4.65 -28.25
C THR A 271 8.59 4.78 -29.49
N LYS A 272 8.73 5.90 -30.22
CA LYS A 272 8.04 6.11 -31.50
C LYS A 272 8.39 5.02 -32.52
N ALA A 273 9.68 4.71 -32.68
CA ALA A 273 10.15 3.73 -33.64
C ALA A 273 9.63 2.32 -33.32
N ALA A 274 9.67 1.93 -32.05
CA ALA A 274 9.08 0.68 -31.57
C ALA A 274 7.56 0.62 -31.83
N LEU A 275 6.86 1.73 -31.57
CA LEU A 275 5.43 1.80 -31.79
C LEU A 275 5.05 1.70 -33.28
N ILE A 276 5.83 2.29 -34.17
CA ILE A 276 5.64 2.16 -35.63
C ILE A 276 5.74 0.68 -36.05
N LYS A 277 6.72 -0.05 -35.51
CA LYS A 277 6.87 -1.49 -35.79
C LYS A 277 5.64 -2.28 -35.34
N TYR A 278 5.16 -2.02 -34.12
CA TYR A 278 3.93 -2.62 -33.60
C TYR A 278 2.72 -2.29 -34.49
N GLN A 279 2.54 -1.03 -34.85
CA GLN A 279 1.43 -0.57 -35.69
C GLN A 279 1.42 -1.25 -37.06
N LYS A 280 2.60 -1.37 -37.70
CA LYS A 280 2.74 -2.10 -38.97
C LYS A 280 2.38 -3.58 -38.81
N ALA A 281 2.87 -4.22 -37.76
CA ALA A 281 2.59 -5.62 -37.50
C ALA A 281 1.12 -5.91 -37.18
N LYS A 282 0.38 -4.92 -36.65
CA LYS A 282 -1.06 -5.00 -36.36
C LYS A 282 -1.95 -4.44 -37.47
N GLY A 283 -1.40 -4.00 -38.60
CA GLY A 283 -2.19 -3.44 -39.70
C GLY A 283 -2.87 -2.11 -39.37
N ILE A 284 -2.34 -1.33 -38.42
CA ILE A 284 -2.90 -0.04 -38.01
C ILE A 284 -2.39 1.06 -38.95
N THR A 285 -3.31 1.70 -39.67
CA THR A 285 -3.01 2.80 -40.58
C THR A 285 -3.60 4.13 -40.06
N PRO A 286 -2.81 5.23 -40.05
CA PRO A 286 -1.40 5.33 -40.43
C PRO A 286 -0.43 4.93 -39.29
N ALA A 287 0.62 4.17 -39.63
CA ALA A 287 1.67 3.75 -38.68
C ALA A 287 2.71 4.86 -38.45
N VAL A 288 2.27 5.98 -37.88
CA VAL A 288 3.10 7.19 -37.65
C VAL A 288 3.76 7.21 -36.27
N GLY A 289 3.55 6.18 -35.44
CA GLY A 289 4.08 6.12 -34.08
C GLY A 289 3.31 7.02 -33.11
N TYR A 290 2.04 7.29 -33.41
CA TYR A 290 1.10 7.96 -32.51
C TYR A 290 0.22 6.92 -31.80
N PHE A 291 0.20 6.95 -30.47
CA PHE A 291 -0.63 6.07 -29.67
C PHE A 291 -2.03 6.68 -29.52
N GLY A 292 -2.80 6.65 -30.60
CA GLY A 292 -4.19 7.10 -30.62
C GLY A 292 -5.20 6.00 -30.28
N ALA A 293 -6.50 6.31 -30.42
CA ALA A 293 -7.60 5.39 -30.11
C ALA A 293 -7.50 4.01 -30.80
N LYS A 294 -7.09 3.94 -32.07
CA LYS A 294 -6.91 2.67 -32.79
C LYS A 294 -5.80 1.82 -32.19
N THR A 295 -4.65 2.43 -31.91
CA THR A 295 -3.49 1.75 -31.32
C THR A 295 -3.79 1.31 -29.90
N ARG A 296 -4.42 2.18 -29.11
CA ARG A 296 -4.91 1.85 -27.77
C ARG A 296 -5.88 0.67 -27.80
N ALA A 297 -6.86 0.68 -28.69
CA ALA A 297 -7.81 -0.42 -28.81
C ALA A 297 -7.10 -1.74 -29.10
N ALA A 298 -6.13 -1.75 -30.03
CA ALA A 298 -5.35 -2.94 -30.36
C ALA A 298 -4.44 -3.44 -29.22
N VAL A 299 -3.92 -2.54 -28.40
CA VAL A 299 -3.11 -2.90 -27.22
C VAL A 299 -4.01 -3.43 -26.10
N ASN A 300 -5.13 -2.77 -25.83
CA ASN A 300 -6.10 -3.18 -24.82
C ASN A 300 -6.82 -4.50 -25.19
N SER A 301 -7.02 -4.79 -26.49
CA SER A 301 -7.66 -6.04 -26.95
C SER A 301 -6.69 -7.19 -27.21
N GLY A 302 -5.39 -6.90 -27.28
CA GLY A 302 -4.30 -7.88 -27.48
C GLY A 302 -3.59 -8.27 -26.19
N SER A 303 -4.22 -8.00 -25.05
CA SER A 303 -3.82 -8.47 -23.72
C SER A 303 -4.37 -9.85 -23.46
#